data_AF-A0A925S4E4-F1
#
_entry.id   AF-A0A925S4E4-F1
#
_cell.length_a   1.000
_cell.length_b   1.000
_cell.length_c   1.000
_cell.angle_alpha   90.00
_cell.angle_beta   90.00
_cell.angle_gamma   90.00
#
_symmetry.space_group_name_H-M   'P 1'
#
loop_
_entity.id
_entity.type
_entity.pdbx_description
1 polymer ?
#
loop_
_entity_poly.entity_id
_entity_poly.type
_entity_poly.pdbx_seq_one_letter_code
_entity_poly.pdbx_strand_id
1 'polypeptide(L)'
;MTDFSLPEDFDLGDHFDHRTLTRAMELKPQAAVLALQVDGPRLVTRVQGTGPIAYQQSIHWVNDRRLGPRLEGRCSCPVGGNCKHVAAALMAFEAQQIRIKKGLPETPGVAAPVARPAEPPPPAMVELGTLQLVPVLRLTTCVDVASEALLHHRYGSATSRGATLRQGAAQLILRYQPPTGRAFDFHFPAGNATTTLVELNDPARPGRIVMGHFQRQSQAEAGAMRSLLGELELRPWSLSAGLATDRLTRLASARLQSSALPVGVEGTPLLLVPQRRERWPELLAHHIPDLESRGWLVEVMDDFPYELHTPDNWAVDIAEEAGGNWFSVGLQVSVDGQPVNLVPLLVSLVQNGWLSLDASLNQAEGAEVLVPWASDTPPLPGATARQRL
;
A
#
# COMPACT_ATOMS: atom_id res chain seq x y z
N MET A 1 7.41 -9.44 -38.71
CA MET A 1 8.70 -10.06 -38.37
C MET A 1 8.55 -11.55 -38.59
N THR A 2 9.31 -12.13 -39.53
CA THR A 2 9.29 -13.57 -39.84
C THR A 2 10.00 -14.37 -38.77
N ASP A 3 11.11 -13.83 -38.26
CA ASP A 3 11.88 -14.41 -37.15
C ASP A 3 11.91 -13.49 -35.93
N PHE A 4 12.07 -14.05 -34.73
CA PHE A 4 12.23 -13.30 -33.49
C PHE A 4 13.56 -12.54 -33.51
N SER A 5 13.49 -11.22 -33.33
CA SER A 5 14.65 -10.36 -33.13
C SER A 5 14.35 -9.30 -32.08
N LEU A 6 15.40 -8.75 -31.48
CA LEU A 6 15.30 -7.58 -30.62
C LEU A 6 15.55 -6.33 -31.48
N PRO A 7 14.75 -5.25 -31.31
CA PRO A 7 15.03 -3.93 -31.87
C PRO A 7 16.42 -3.41 -31.47
N GLU A 8 16.98 -2.49 -32.26
CA GLU A 8 18.31 -1.91 -31.96
C GLU A 8 18.32 -1.04 -30.70
N ASP A 9 17.18 -0.44 -30.37
CA ASP A 9 16.92 0.40 -29.20
C ASP A 9 16.25 -0.38 -28.06
N PHE A 10 16.31 -1.72 -28.09
CA PHE A 10 15.71 -2.56 -27.06
C PHE A 10 16.35 -2.33 -25.69
N ASP A 11 15.55 -1.88 -24.72
CA ASP A 11 15.94 -1.82 -23.31
C ASP A 11 15.13 -2.83 -22.49
N LEU A 12 15.83 -3.68 -21.74
CA LEU A 12 15.21 -4.59 -20.79
C LEU A 12 14.43 -3.86 -19.70
N GLY A 13 14.84 -2.64 -19.32
CA GLY A 13 14.17 -1.80 -18.33
C GLY A 13 12.75 -1.39 -18.73
N ASP A 14 12.43 -1.33 -20.02
CA ASP A 14 11.10 -1.00 -20.52
C ASP A 14 10.10 -2.15 -20.38
N HIS A 15 10.61 -3.39 -20.22
CA HIS A 15 9.81 -4.61 -20.20
C HIS A 15 9.84 -5.35 -18.86
N PHE A 16 10.85 -5.09 -18.03
CA PHE A 16 11.07 -5.79 -16.77
C PHE A 16 11.39 -4.85 -15.63
N ASP A 17 10.96 -5.25 -14.45
CA ASP A 17 11.19 -4.52 -13.22
C ASP A 17 12.65 -4.67 -12.72
N HIS A 18 13.21 -3.64 -12.09
CA HIS A 18 14.59 -3.64 -11.59
C HIS A 18 14.91 -4.87 -10.72
N ARG A 19 13.99 -5.30 -9.85
CA ARG A 19 14.18 -6.48 -8.98
C ARG A 19 14.20 -7.77 -9.80
N THR A 20 13.36 -7.87 -10.82
CA THR A 20 13.36 -8.98 -11.79
C THR A 20 14.67 -9.03 -12.56
N LEU A 21 15.19 -7.87 -13.00
CA LEU A 21 16.48 -7.78 -13.68
C LEU A 21 17.65 -8.15 -12.76
N THR A 22 17.70 -7.64 -11.53
CA THR A 22 18.70 -8.04 -10.53
C THR A 22 18.70 -9.55 -10.32
N ARG A 23 17.51 -10.14 -10.13
CA ARG A 23 17.35 -11.60 -9.95
C ARG A 23 17.69 -12.39 -11.20
N ALA A 24 17.53 -11.82 -12.40
CA ALA A 24 17.95 -12.45 -13.65
C ALA A 24 19.48 -12.45 -13.77
N MET A 25 20.14 -11.36 -13.38
CA MET A 25 21.61 -11.27 -13.35
C MET A 25 22.22 -12.26 -12.35
N GLU A 26 21.59 -12.46 -11.19
CA GLU A 26 22.02 -13.43 -10.17
C GLU A 26 22.05 -14.88 -10.70
N LEU A 27 21.20 -15.21 -11.69
CA LEU A 27 21.21 -16.52 -12.34
C LEU A 27 22.46 -16.77 -13.19
N LYS A 28 23.25 -15.73 -13.50
CA LYS A 28 24.36 -15.78 -14.46
C LYS A 28 23.86 -16.29 -15.82
N PRO A 29 23.12 -15.46 -16.58
CA PRO A 29 22.41 -15.86 -17.79
C PRO A 29 23.23 -16.69 -18.79
N GLN A 30 24.51 -16.37 -18.96
CA GLN A 30 25.41 -17.06 -19.88
C GLN A 30 25.67 -18.53 -19.49
N ALA A 31 25.47 -18.90 -18.22
CA ALA A 31 25.62 -20.26 -17.72
C ALA A 31 24.26 -20.93 -17.41
N ALA A 32 23.25 -20.15 -17.00
CA ALA A 32 21.94 -20.69 -16.65
C ALA A 32 21.08 -21.04 -17.87
N VAL A 33 21.30 -20.43 -19.04
CA VAL A 33 20.58 -20.79 -20.26
C VAL A 33 21.15 -22.08 -20.84
N LEU A 34 20.36 -23.16 -20.75
CA LEU A 34 20.73 -24.50 -21.18
C LEU A 34 20.38 -24.75 -22.66
N ALA A 35 19.36 -24.05 -23.17
CA ALA A 35 18.93 -24.14 -24.55
C ALA A 35 18.31 -22.83 -25.03
N LEU A 36 18.53 -22.50 -26.30
CA LEU A 36 18.06 -21.28 -26.94
C LEU A 36 17.86 -21.54 -28.44
N GLN A 37 16.69 -21.19 -28.97
CA GLN A 37 16.39 -21.30 -30.40
C GLN A 37 15.32 -20.28 -30.81
N VAL A 38 15.50 -19.71 -32.00
CA VAL A 38 14.48 -18.92 -32.68
C VAL A 38 13.62 -19.86 -33.53
N ASP A 39 12.31 -19.88 -33.27
CA ASP A 39 11.28 -20.65 -33.97
C ASP A 39 10.27 -19.67 -34.58
N GLY A 40 10.57 -19.20 -35.80
CA GLY A 40 9.84 -18.12 -36.46
C GLY A 40 9.75 -16.89 -35.54
N PRO A 41 8.56 -16.30 -35.31
CA PRO A 41 8.42 -15.08 -34.50
C PRO A 41 8.60 -15.30 -32.99
N ARG A 42 9.05 -16.49 -32.56
CA ARG A 42 9.20 -16.86 -31.15
C ARG A 42 10.63 -17.22 -30.81
N LEU A 43 11.05 -16.86 -29.60
CA LEU A 43 12.26 -17.34 -28.96
C LEU A 43 11.88 -18.41 -27.94
N VAL A 44 12.39 -19.62 -28.10
CA VAL A 44 12.17 -20.76 -27.21
C VAL A 44 13.45 -21.06 -26.45
N THR A 45 13.37 -21.10 -25.13
CA THR A 45 14.55 -21.30 -24.27
C THR A 45 14.29 -22.27 -23.12
N ARG A 46 15.37 -22.78 -22.54
CA ARG A 46 15.36 -23.53 -21.28
C ARG A 46 16.40 -22.93 -20.35
N VAL A 47 15.96 -22.53 -19.15
CA VAL A 47 16.81 -21.79 -18.20
C VAL A 47 16.78 -22.49 -16.84
N GLN A 48 17.97 -22.75 -16.29
CA GLN A 48 18.15 -23.26 -14.95
C GLN A 48 17.69 -22.22 -13.92
N GLY A 49 16.79 -22.62 -13.01
CA GLY A 49 16.42 -21.78 -11.88
C GLY A 49 17.52 -21.73 -10.81
N THR A 50 17.24 -21.09 -9.67
CA THR A 50 18.16 -21.10 -8.51
C THR A 50 18.28 -22.47 -7.85
N GLY A 51 17.31 -23.36 -8.06
CA GLY A 51 17.32 -24.75 -7.60
C GLY A 51 17.65 -25.73 -8.74
N PRO A 52 17.42 -27.04 -8.55
CA PRO A 52 17.75 -28.06 -9.55
C PRO A 52 16.81 -28.07 -10.77
N ILE A 53 15.67 -27.37 -10.70
CA ILE A 53 14.66 -27.35 -11.75
C ILE A 53 15.01 -26.33 -12.83
N ALA A 54 14.98 -26.77 -14.09
CA ALA A 54 15.07 -25.90 -15.26
C ALA A 54 13.68 -25.65 -15.85
N TYR A 55 13.44 -24.41 -16.27
CA TYR A 55 12.16 -23.94 -16.80
C TYR A 55 12.26 -23.66 -18.30
N GLN A 56 11.30 -24.17 -19.06
CA GLN A 56 11.12 -23.85 -20.47
C GLN A 56 10.24 -22.61 -20.66
N GLN A 57 10.53 -21.86 -21.73
CA GLN A 57 9.95 -20.55 -21.99
C GLN A 57 9.66 -20.34 -23.48
N SER A 58 8.68 -19.49 -23.77
CA SER A 58 8.38 -18.99 -25.11
C SER A 58 8.17 -17.49 -25.06
N ILE A 59 8.92 -16.74 -25.86
CA ILE A 59 8.96 -15.28 -25.87
C ILE A 59 8.63 -14.80 -27.28
N HIS A 60 7.77 -13.79 -27.40
CA HIS A 60 7.36 -13.25 -28.69
C HIS A 60 6.89 -11.81 -28.58
N TRP A 61 6.84 -11.12 -29.73
CA TRP A 61 6.29 -9.78 -29.83
C TRP A 61 4.79 -9.83 -30.11
N VAL A 62 4.03 -9.04 -29.38
CA VAL A 62 2.59 -8.83 -29.57
C VAL A 62 2.37 -7.37 -29.93
N ASN A 63 1.64 -7.11 -31.01
CA ASN A 63 1.36 -5.74 -31.43
C ASN A 63 0.10 -5.22 -30.74
N ASP A 64 0.26 -4.28 -29.81
CA ASP A 64 -0.85 -3.57 -29.20
C ASP A 64 -1.23 -2.37 -30.07
N ARG A 65 -2.51 -2.24 -30.42
CA ARG A 65 -3.01 -1.17 -31.31
C ARG A 65 -2.81 0.25 -30.75
N ARG A 66 -2.53 0.41 -29.45
CA ARG A 66 -2.39 1.71 -28.77
C ARG A 66 -1.00 1.96 -28.23
N LEU A 67 -0.33 0.92 -27.72
CA LEU A 67 0.97 1.03 -27.06
C LEU A 67 2.14 0.59 -27.95
N GLY A 68 1.84 0.08 -29.16
CA GLY A 68 2.84 -0.45 -30.06
C GLY A 68 3.29 -1.88 -29.67
N PRO A 69 4.48 -2.30 -30.13
CA PRO A 69 4.97 -3.65 -29.90
C PRO A 69 5.31 -3.89 -28.42
N ARG A 70 4.76 -4.97 -27.85
CA ARG A 70 5.03 -5.43 -26.48
C ARG A 70 5.68 -6.80 -26.48
N LEU A 71 6.57 -7.03 -25.54
CA LEU A 71 7.20 -8.32 -25.33
C LEU A 71 6.38 -9.19 -24.37
N GLU A 72 5.96 -10.38 -24.82
CA GLU A 72 5.27 -11.38 -24.00
C GLU A 72 6.14 -12.64 -23.88
N GLY A 73 6.63 -12.90 -22.66
CA GLY A 73 7.33 -14.12 -22.30
C GLY A 73 6.49 -14.99 -21.38
N ARG A 74 6.24 -16.23 -21.81
CA ARG A 74 5.64 -17.29 -21.01
C ARG A 74 6.70 -18.25 -20.52
N CYS A 75 6.60 -18.66 -19.26
CA CYS A 75 7.58 -19.50 -18.59
C CYS A 75 6.86 -20.55 -17.74
N SER A 76 7.33 -21.79 -17.79
CA SER A 76 6.83 -22.92 -16.97
C SER A 76 7.13 -22.81 -15.47
N CYS A 77 7.67 -21.69 -15.00
CA CYS A 77 7.89 -21.44 -13.58
C CYS A 77 6.60 -21.00 -12.87
N PRO A 78 6.54 -21.07 -11.53
CA PRO A 78 5.35 -20.67 -10.77
C PRO A 78 4.87 -19.22 -11.00
N VAL A 79 5.75 -18.32 -11.46
CA VAL A 79 5.41 -16.92 -11.78
C VAL A 79 4.68 -16.81 -13.13
N GLY A 80 4.89 -17.74 -14.05
CA GLY A 80 4.18 -17.81 -15.34
C GLY A 80 4.65 -16.83 -16.43
N GLY A 81 4.66 -15.52 -16.16
CA GLY A 81 4.88 -14.49 -17.19
C GLY A 81 6.03 -13.53 -16.86
N ASN A 82 6.76 -13.06 -17.88
CA ASN A 82 7.84 -12.05 -17.81
C ASN A 82 8.71 -12.10 -16.54
N CYS A 83 9.05 -13.32 -16.11
CA CYS A 83 9.76 -13.56 -14.87
C CYS A 83 11.28 -13.38 -15.04
N LYS A 84 12.04 -13.51 -13.94
CA LYS A 84 13.52 -13.47 -13.97
C LYS A 84 14.16 -14.44 -14.96
N HIS A 85 13.51 -15.58 -15.22
CA HIS A 85 14.03 -16.56 -16.17
C HIS A 85 13.85 -16.11 -17.62
N VAL A 86 12.76 -15.41 -17.94
CA VAL A 86 12.53 -14.79 -19.26
C VAL A 86 13.53 -13.66 -19.48
N ALA A 87 13.73 -12.80 -18.49
CA ALA A 87 14.75 -11.75 -18.54
C ALA A 87 16.15 -12.33 -18.75
N ALA A 88 16.52 -13.39 -18.02
CA ALA A 88 17.80 -14.08 -18.21
C ALA A 88 17.94 -14.68 -19.61
N ALA A 89 16.89 -15.27 -20.16
CA ALA A 89 16.90 -15.77 -21.54
C ALA A 89 17.14 -14.65 -22.57
N LEU A 90 16.53 -13.49 -22.39
CA LEU A 90 16.73 -12.32 -23.27
C LEU A 90 18.13 -11.73 -23.14
N MET A 91 18.66 -11.61 -21.93
CA MET A 91 20.04 -11.18 -21.69
C MET A 91 21.05 -12.11 -22.39
N ALA A 92 20.83 -13.42 -22.31
CA ALA A 92 21.68 -14.40 -22.99
C ALA A 92 21.51 -14.33 -24.52
N PHE A 93 20.28 -14.14 -25.01
CA PHE A 93 19.99 -13.97 -26.43
C PHE A 93 20.69 -12.74 -27.01
N GLU A 94 20.54 -11.59 -26.35
CA GLU A 94 21.20 -10.34 -26.75
C GLU A 94 22.72 -10.49 -26.75
N ALA A 95 23.29 -11.08 -25.68
CA ALA A 95 24.72 -11.36 -25.63
C ALA A 95 25.19 -12.28 -26.78
N GLN A 96 24.40 -13.30 -27.14
CA GLN A 96 24.70 -14.18 -28.27
C GLN A 96 24.63 -13.43 -29.61
N GLN A 97 23.62 -12.56 -29.81
CA GLN A 97 23.52 -11.72 -31.00
C GLN A 97 24.71 -10.76 -31.14
N ILE A 98 25.15 -10.14 -30.05
CA ILE A 98 26.33 -9.27 -30.05
C ILE A 98 27.60 -10.06 -30.40
N ARG A 99 27.74 -11.29 -29.89
CA ARG A 99 28.89 -12.16 -30.20
C ARG A 99 28.91 -12.56 -31.67
N ILE A 100 27.76 -12.99 -32.21
CA ILE A 100 27.61 -13.35 -33.63
C ILE A 100 27.95 -12.16 -34.51
N LYS A 101 27.42 -10.96 -34.21
CA LYS A 101 27.76 -9.71 -34.92
C LYS A 101 29.27 -9.40 -34.88
N LYS A 102 29.96 -9.77 -33.80
CA LYS A 102 31.42 -9.60 -33.63
C LYS A 102 32.25 -10.77 -34.19
N GLY A 103 31.63 -11.76 -34.82
CA GLY A 103 32.33 -12.95 -35.36
C GLY A 103 32.90 -13.88 -34.28
N LEU A 104 32.43 -13.78 -33.04
CA LEU A 104 32.83 -14.65 -31.93
C LEU A 104 31.99 -15.94 -31.92
N PRO A 105 32.57 -17.09 -31.53
CA PRO A 105 31.83 -18.33 -31.43
C PRO A 105 30.69 -18.24 -30.40
N GLU A 106 29.62 -18.98 -30.68
CA GLU A 106 28.46 -19.12 -29.80
C GLU A 106 28.87 -19.61 -28.41
N THR A 107 28.03 -19.31 -27.41
CA THR A 107 28.31 -19.69 -26.02
C THR A 107 28.30 -21.22 -25.90
N PRO A 108 29.39 -21.86 -25.43
CA PRO A 108 29.44 -23.31 -25.28
C PRO A 108 28.37 -23.80 -24.27
N GLY A 109 27.63 -24.85 -24.62
CA GLY A 109 26.68 -25.50 -23.72
C GLY A 109 25.20 -25.16 -23.95
N VAL A 110 24.88 -24.30 -24.91
CA VAL A 110 23.50 -24.01 -25.32
C VAL A 110 23.08 -25.02 -26.39
N ALA A 111 22.28 -26.01 -26.02
CA ALA A 111 21.77 -27.01 -26.96
C ALA A 111 20.51 -26.51 -27.70
N ALA A 112 20.19 -27.11 -28.85
CA ALA A 112 18.87 -26.92 -29.47
C ALA A 112 17.77 -27.45 -28.52
N PRO A 113 16.72 -26.68 -28.21
CA PRO A 113 15.66 -27.14 -27.32
C PRO A 113 14.93 -28.34 -27.91
N VAL A 114 14.64 -29.32 -27.04
CA VAL A 114 13.71 -30.41 -27.37
C VAL A 114 12.33 -29.81 -27.63
N ALA A 115 11.62 -30.37 -28.62
CA ALA A 115 10.30 -29.97 -29.11
C ALA A 115 9.34 -29.51 -27.99
N ARG A 116 8.44 -28.58 -28.34
CA ARG A 116 7.41 -27.97 -27.47
C ARG A 116 7.03 -28.92 -26.32
N PRO A 117 7.28 -28.56 -25.05
CA PRO A 117 6.64 -29.30 -23.98
C PRO A 117 5.13 -29.20 -24.20
N ALA A 118 4.43 -30.33 -24.11
CA ALA A 118 3.04 -30.29 -23.70
C ALA A 118 3.02 -29.42 -22.45
N GLU A 119 2.21 -28.35 -22.48
CA GLU A 119 2.04 -27.44 -21.36
C GLU A 119 1.94 -28.30 -20.10
N PRO A 120 2.93 -28.24 -19.17
CA PRO A 120 2.81 -28.98 -17.94
C PRO A 120 1.45 -28.58 -17.37
N PRO A 121 0.58 -29.54 -17.00
CA PRO A 121 -0.74 -29.19 -16.50
C PRO A 121 -0.52 -28.10 -15.45
N PRO A 122 -1.24 -26.97 -15.55
CA PRO A 122 -1.02 -25.86 -14.63
C PRO A 122 -0.94 -26.46 -13.23
N PRO A 123 0.07 -26.07 -12.42
CA PRO A 123 0.20 -26.60 -11.07
C PRO A 123 -1.19 -26.54 -10.45
N ALA A 124 -1.67 -27.66 -9.87
CA ALA A 124 -3.04 -27.76 -9.37
C ALA A 124 -3.28 -26.58 -8.43
N MET A 125 -3.91 -25.54 -8.98
CA MET A 125 -4.06 -24.24 -8.37
C MET A 125 -5.44 -24.24 -7.78
N VAL A 126 -5.53 -23.84 -6.52
CA VAL A 126 -6.81 -23.79 -5.84
C VAL A 126 -7.52 -22.51 -6.30
N GLU A 127 -8.60 -22.67 -7.06
CA GLU A 127 -9.48 -21.55 -7.37
C GLU A 127 -10.25 -21.17 -6.11
N LEU A 128 -9.94 -20.01 -5.54
CA LEU A 128 -10.57 -19.51 -4.31
C LEU A 128 -11.91 -18.78 -4.58
N GLY A 129 -12.26 -18.57 -5.85
CA GLY A 129 -13.47 -17.86 -6.26
C GLY A 129 -13.45 -16.39 -5.83
N THR A 130 -14.61 -15.87 -5.41
CA THR A 130 -14.74 -14.51 -4.89
C THR A 130 -14.48 -14.49 -3.39
N LEU A 131 -13.45 -13.75 -2.98
CA LEU A 131 -13.13 -13.54 -1.57
C LEU A 131 -13.79 -12.25 -1.05
N GLN A 132 -14.19 -12.24 0.23
CA GLN A 132 -14.73 -11.04 0.87
C GLN A 132 -13.62 -10.00 1.05
N LEU A 133 -13.85 -8.78 0.53
CA LEU A 133 -12.99 -7.63 0.75
C LEU A 133 -13.44 -6.91 2.04
N VAL A 134 -12.49 -6.70 2.94
CA VAL A 134 -12.65 -5.87 4.14
C VAL A 134 -11.62 -4.74 4.06
N PRO A 135 -12.04 -3.49 3.85
CA PRO A 135 -11.13 -2.37 3.85
C PRO A 135 -10.66 -2.08 5.29
N VAL A 136 -9.36 -1.89 5.45
CA VAL A 136 -8.73 -1.63 6.76
C VAL A 136 -8.07 -0.26 6.72
N LEU A 137 -8.44 0.59 7.67
CA LEU A 137 -7.82 1.89 7.92
C LEU A 137 -6.80 1.73 9.04
N ARG A 138 -5.52 1.73 8.70
CA ARG A 138 -4.46 1.68 9.70
C ARG A 138 -3.96 3.08 10.05
N LEU A 139 -4.06 3.46 11.32
CA LEU A 139 -3.59 4.73 11.85
C LEU A 139 -2.17 4.58 12.40
N THR A 140 -1.26 5.45 11.98
CA THR A 140 0.17 5.38 12.32
C THR A 140 0.80 6.78 12.25
N THR A 141 2.09 6.91 12.52
CA THR A 141 2.81 8.17 12.33
C THR A 141 3.64 8.13 11.04
N CYS A 142 3.71 9.24 10.33
CA CYS A 142 4.68 9.42 9.27
C CYS A 142 5.61 10.61 9.53
N VAL A 143 6.78 10.54 8.93
CA VAL A 143 7.73 11.65 8.89
C VAL A 143 7.32 12.62 7.78
N ASP A 144 7.56 13.91 7.98
CA ASP A 144 7.36 14.85 6.89
C ASP A 144 8.31 14.58 5.72
N VAL A 145 7.76 14.46 4.51
CA VAL A 145 8.58 14.37 3.30
C VAL A 145 9.39 15.66 3.09
N ALA A 146 10.57 15.54 2.49
CA ALA A 146 11.52 16.64 2.32
C ALA A 146 10.93 17.90 1.63
N SER A 147 9.87 17.75 0.83
CA SER A 147 9.13 18.86 0.22
C SER A 147 8.36 19.72 1.23
N GLU A 148 7.82 19.15 2.31
CA GLU A 148 7.21 19.94 3.40
C GLU A 148 8.27 20.45 4.39
N ALA A 149 9.36 19.72 4.61
CA ALA A 149 10.51 20.24 5.37
C ALA A 149 11.07 21.55 4.74
N LEU A 150 11.05 21.67 3.42
CA LEU A 150 11.41 22.90 2.68
C LEU A 150 10.41 24.05 2.90
N LEU A 151 9.10 23.76 2.93
CA LEU A 151 8.07 24.76 3.23
C LEU A 151 8.15 25.24 4.69
N HIS A 152 8.37 24.32 5.64
CA HIS A 152 8.61 24.65 7.05
C HIS A 152 9.93 25.37 7.28
N HIS A 153 10.97 25.10 6.50
CA HIS A 153 12.20 25.89 6.54
C HIS A 153 11.97 27.33 6.07
N ARG A 154 11.08 27.53 5.08
CA ARG A 154 10.79 28.85 4.48
C ARG A 154 9.76 29.67 5.27
N TYR A 155 8.77 29.02 5.88
CA TYR A 155 7.64 29.69 6.56
C TYR A 155 7.49 29.34 8.05
N GLY A 156 8.32 28.44 8.59
CA GLY A 156 8.26 27.99 9.98
C GLY A 156 9.06 28.83 10.97
N SER A 157 8.70 28.72 12.25
CA SER A 157 9.37 29.36 13.38
C SER A 157 10.81 28.87 13.56
N ALA A 158 11.64 29.60 14.32
CA ALA A 158 13.02 29.20 14.60
C ALA A 158 13.13 27.79 15.25
N THR A 159 12.10 27.37 15.99
CA THR A 159 11.98 26.03 16.61
C THR A 159 11.70 24.91 15.61
N SER A 160 11.09 25.18 14.45
CA SER A 160 10.75 24.14 13.46
C SER A 160 11.87 23.84 12.45
N ARG A 161 12.95 24.63 12.39
CA ARG A 161 14.00 24.54 11.35
C ARG A 161 15.04 23.43 11.54
N GLY A 162 14.87 22.55 12.53
CA GLY A 162 15.77 21.42 12.78
C GLY A 162 15.09 20.15 13.34
N ALA A 163 13.77 20.18 13.52
CA ALA A 163 13.00 19.05 14.02
C ALA A 163 12.43 18.26 12.84
N THR A 164 12.59 16.94 12.85
CA THR A 164 11.83 16.06 11.95
C THR A 164 10.38 16.09 12.41
N LEU A 165 9.56 16.95 11.82
CA LEU A 165 8.14 17.02 12.12
C LEU A 165 7.50 15.68 11.77
N ARG A 166 6.85 15.08 12.77
CA ARG A 166 6.04 13.88 12.65
C ARG A 166 4.57 14.28 12.68
N GLN A 167 3.72 13.54 11.99
CA GLN A 167 2.28 13.72 12.03
C GLN A 167 1.56 12.38 11.97
N GLY A 168 0.32 12.36 12.45
CA GLY A 168 -0.58 11.24 12.23
C GLY A 168 -0.79 11.02 10.73
N ALA A 169 -0.90 9.75 10.35
CA ALA A 169 -1.12 9.29 8.99
C ALA A 169 -2.09 8.12 8.99
N ALA A 170 -2.79 7.96 7.87
CA ALA A 170 -3.65 6.82 7.59
C ALA A 170 -3.06 5.98 6.46
N GLN A 171 -3.22 4.65 6.55
CA GLN A 171 -2.88 3.70 5.51
C GLN A 171 -4.13 2.91 5.10
N LEU A 172 -4.35 2.79 3.79
CA LEU A 172 -5.34 1.87 3.26
C LEU A 172 -4.73 0.48 3.09
N ILE A 173 -5.38 -0.52 3.67
CA ILE A 173 -5.08 -1.93 3.46
C ILE A 173 -6.34 -2.61 2.93
N LEU A 174 -6.19 -3.36 1.84
CA LEU A 174 -7.26 -4.08 1.17
C LEU A 174 -7.14 -5.55 1.59
N ARG A 175 -7.88 -5.94 2.62
CA ARG A 175 -7.81 -7.28 3.21
C ARG A 175 -8.83 -8.20 2.57
N TYR A 176 -8.38 -9.33 2.03
CA TYR A 176 -9.25 -10.39 1.53
C TYR A 176 -9.32 -11.54 2.51
N GLN A 177 -10.53 -11.88 2.94
CA GLN A 177 -10.78 -12.96 3.88
C GLN A 177 -11.17 -14.24 3.12
N PRO A 178 -10.32 -15.29 3.12
CA PRO A 178 -10.72 -16.59 2.62
C PRO A 178 -11.68 -17.29 3.61
N PRO A 179 -12.51 -18.25 3.16
CA PRO A 179 -13.39 -19.03 4.03
C PRO A 179 -12.62 -19.80 5.11
N THR A 180 -11.39 -20.22 4.79
CA THR A 180 -10.48 -20.93 5.69
C THR A 180 -9.07 -20.40 5.50
N GLY A 181 -8.35 -20.18 6.62
CA GLY A 181 -6.95 -19.75 6.60
C GLY A 181 -6.77 -18.27 6.95
N ARG A 182 -5.57 -17.75 6.65
CA ARG A 182 -5.17 -16.38 6.97
C ARG A 182 -5.63 -15.41 5.88
N ALA A 183 -6.01 -14.20 6.28
CA ALA A 183 -6.35 -13.12 5.35
C ALA A 183 -5.15 -12.67 4.50
N PHE A 184 -5.43 -12.10 3.33
CA PHE A 184 -4.43 -11.56 2.42
C PHE A 184 -4.54 -10.04 2.34
N ASP A 185 -3.45 -9.35 2.66
CA ASP A 185 -3.42 -7.89 2.68
C ASP A 185 -2.75 -7.34 1.42
N PHE A 186 -3.41 -6.36 0.78
CA PHE A 186 -2.85 -5.62 -0.34
C PHE A 186 -2.81 -4.14 -0.04
N HIS A 187 -1.69 -3.52 -0.38
CA HIS A 187 -1.47 -2.09 -0.12
C HIS A 187 -1.75 -1.23 -1.35
N PHE A 188 -2.13 -1.81 -2.49
CA PHE A 188 -2.34 -1.04 -3.71
C PHE A 188 -3.59 -1.51 -4.46
N PRO A 189 -4.49 -0.61 -4.90
CA PRO A 189 -5.70 -0.97 -5.64
C PRO A 189 -5.40 -1.70 -6.96
N ALA A 190 -6.14 -2.77 -7.19
CA ALA A 190 -6.06 -3.62 -8.38
C ALA A 190 -6.53 -2.89 -9.65
N GLY A 191 -6.01 -3.33 -10.80
CA GLY A 191 -6.58 -2.98 -12.09
C GLY A 191 -7.78 -3.86 -12.45
N ASN A 192 -8.44 -3.55 -13.57
CA ASN A 192 -9.52 -4.39 -14.10
C ASN A 192 -9.03 -5.82 -14.36
N ALA A 193 -9.82 -6.81 -13.92
CA ALA A 193 -9.52 -8.23 -14.09
C ALA A 193 -8.17 -8.68 -13.52
N THR A 194 -7.69 -8.04 -12.45
CA THR A 194 -6.46 -8.48 -11.77
C THR A 194 -6.72 -9.79 -11.04
N THR A 195 -6.08 -10.87 -11.51
CA THR A 195 -6.01 -12.15 -10.79
C THR A 195 -4.74 -12.18 -9.95
N THR A 196 -4.86 -12.58 -8.69
CA THR A 196 -3.74 -12.66 -7.76
C THR A 196 -3.50 -14.09 -7.32
N LEU A 197 -2.22 -14.45 -7.20
CA LEU A 197 -1.75 -15.71 -6.65
C LEU A 197 -1.45 -15.56 -5.17
N VAL A 198 -1.88 -16.51 -4.35
CA VAL A 198 -1.66 -16.53 -2.90
C VAL A 198 -1.17 -17.90 -2.44
N GLU A 199 -0.38 -17.91 -1.37
CA GLU A 199 0.07 -19.13 -0.72
C GLU A 199 -0.99 -19.59 0.30
N LEU A 200 -1.38 -20.86 0.21
CA LEU A 200 -2.36 -21.50 1.08
C LEU A 200 -1.72 -22.70 1.78
N ASN A 201 -2.12 -22.94 3.01
CA ASN A 201 -1.85 -24.23 3.63
C ASN A 201 -2.72 -25.30 2.97
N ASP A 202 -2.11 -26.42 2.56
CA ASP A 202 -2.80 -27.56 1.98
C ASP A 202 -3.74 -28.17 3.05
N PRO A 203 -5.07 -28.09 2.88
CA PRO A 203 -6.01 -28.61 3.86
C PRO A 203 -5.93 -30.14 3.97
N ALA A 204 -5.47 -30.84 2.93
CA ALA A 204 -5.30 -32.28 2.93
C ALA A 204 -3.95 -32.71 3.54
N ARG A 205 -2.97 -31.81 3.63
CA ARG A 205 -1.59 -32.09 4.09
C ARG A 205 -1.04 -30.94 4.94
N PRO A 206 -1.30 -30.93 6.26
CA PRO A 206 -0.79 -29.89 7.17
C PRO A 206 0.72 -29.68 7.02
N GLY A 207 1.16 -28.43 6.88
CA GLY A 207 2.58 -28.06 6.70
C GLY A 207 3.06 -27.99 5.24
N ARG A 208 2.22 -28.35 4.27
CA ARG A 208 2.52 -28.16 2.84
C ARG A 208 1.83 -26.89 2.32
N ILE A 209 2.54 -26.11 1.50
CA ILE A 209 1.99 -24.92 0.82
C ILE A 209 1.51 -25.29 -0.58
N VAL A 210 0.31 -24.83 -0.95
CA VAL A 210 -0.25 -24.87 -2.31
C VAL A 210 -0.55 -23.45 -2.78
N MET A 211 -0.56 -23.25 -4.10
CA MET A 211 -0.89 -21.96 -4.69
C MET A 211 -2.38 -21.87 -4.95
N GLY A 212 -3.01 -20.83 -4.43
CA GLY A 212 -4.37 -20.44 -4.78
C GLY A 212 -4.39 -19.22 -5.70
N HIS A 213 -5.51 -19.02 -6.38
CA HIS A 213 -5.77 -17.76 -7.08
C HIS A 213 -7.20 -17.27 -6.88
N PHE A 214 -7.37 -15.96 -6.93
CA PHE A 214 -8.67 -15.30 -6.94
C PHE A 214 -8.63 -14.01 -7.74
N GLN A 215 -9.80 -13.53 -8.14
CA GLN A 215 -9.95 -12.24 -8.82
C GLN A 215 -10.18 -11.13 -7.80
N ARG A 216 -9.35 -10.09 -7.86
CA ARG A 216 -9.50 -8.90 -6.99
C ARG A 216 -10.67 -8.03 -7.44
N GLN A 217 -11.38 -7.46 -6.46
CA GLN A 217 -12.56 -6.64 -6.62
C GLN A 217 -12.19 -5.17 -6.89
N SER A 218 -11.62 -4.86 -8.05
CA SER A 218 -11.07 -3.53 -8.37
C SER A 218 -12.02 -2.35 -8.14
N GLN A 219 -13.31 -2.51 -8.41
CA GLN A 219 -14.31 -1.47 -8.19
C GLN A 219 -14.55 -1.19 -6.70
N ALA A 220 -14.61 -2.24 -5.87
CA ALA A 220 -14.80 -2.12 -4.43
C ALA A 220 -13.55 -1.54 -3.76
N GLU A 221 -12.35 -1.98 -4.15
CA GLU A 221 -11.09 -1.40 -3.69
C GLU A 221 -10.96 0.09 -4.06
N ALA A 222 -11.37 0.45 -5.28
CA ALA A 222 -11.41 1.84 -5.70
C ALA A 222 -12.45 2.66 -4.93
N GLY A 223 -13.57 2.04 -4.54
CA GLY A 223 -14.58 2.62 -3.65
C GLY A 223 -13.98 2.95 -2.28
N ALA A 224 -13.28 1.99 -1.67
CA ALA A 224 -12.63 2.19 -0.38
C ALA A 224 -11.63 3.37 -0.42
N MET A 225 -10.79 3.43 -1.44
CA MET A 225 -9.86 4.55 -1.63
C MET A 225 -10.59 5.89 -1.86
N ARG A 226 -11.72 5.92 -2.57
CA ARG A 226 -12.53 7.13 -2.73
C ARG A 226 -13.15 7.62 -1.43
N SER A 227 -13.61 6.72 -0.55
CA SER A 227 -14.11 7.13 0.77
C SER A 227 -13.02 7.83 1.59
N LEU A 228 -11.78 7.35 1.55
CA LEU A 228 -10.67 8.01 2.24
C LEU A 228 -10.33 9.39 1.65
N LEU A 229 -10.31 9.50 0.31
CA LEU A 229 -9.93 10.75 -0.36
C LEU A 229 -11.06 11.80 -0.38
N GLY A 230 -12.31 11.35 -0.44
CA GLY A 230 -13.48 12.21 -0.58
C GLY A 230 -14.18 12.49 0.75
N GLU A 231 -14.53 11.44 1.49
CA GLU A 231 -15.33 11.59 2.72
C GLU A 231 -14.46 12.03 3.91
N LEU A 232 -13.27 11.43 4.06
CA LEU A 232 -12.30 11.85 5.08
C LEU A 232 -11.40 12.99 4.59
N GLU A 233 -11.54 13.38 3.32
CA GLU A 233 -10.73 14.39 2.63
C GLU A 233 -9.21 14.21 2.82
N LEU A 234 -8.75 12.97 2.94
CA LEU A 234 -7.32 12.70 3.04
C LEU A 234 -6.63 12.97 1.71
N ARG A 235 -5.39 13.44 1.78
CA ARG A 235 -4.53 13.66 0.61
C ARG A 235 -3.38 12.65 0.56
N PRO A 236 -2.90 12.31 -0.65
CA PRO A 236 -1.68 11.52 -0.82
C PRO A 236 -0.46 12.17 -0.17
N TRP A 237 0.21 11.41 0.70
CA TRP A 237 1.46 11.81 1.33
C TRP A 237 2.68 11.13 0.72
N SER A 238 2.51 9.87 0.31
CA SER A 238 3.55 9.06 -0.33
C SER A 238 3.43 9.06 -1.85
N LEU A 239 4.54 8.79 -2.55
CA LEU A 239 4.54 8.58 -4.00
C LEU A 239 3.58 7.46 -4.41
N SER A 240 3.55 6.36 -3.65
CA SER A 240 2.63 5.24 -3.85
C SER A 240 1.17 5.68 -3.74
N ALA A 241 0.81 6.50 -2.75
CA ALA A 241 -0.53 7.08 -2.64
C ALA A 241 -0.88 8.02 -3.80
N GLY A 242 0.08 8.80 -4.29
CA GLY A 242 -0.10 9.66 -5.46
C GLY A 242 -0.39 8.85 -6.72
N LEU A 243 0.39 7.80 -6.97
CA LEU A 243 0.19 6.86 -8.08
C LEU A 243 -1.12 6.09 -7.97
N ALA A 244 -1.54 5.70 -6.75
CA ALA A 244 -2.83 5.07 -6.52
C ALA A 244 -3.99 6.00 -6.88
N THR A 245 -3.89 7.28 -6.52
CA THR A 245 -4.90 8.31 -6.83
C THR A 245 -5.02 8.52 -8.33
N ASP A 246 -3.89 8.64 -9.04
CA ASP A 246 -3.90 8.74 -10.50
C ASP A 246 -4.50 7.48 -11.16
N ARG A 247 -4.25 6.30 -10.60
CA ARG A 247 -4.89 5.05 -11.07
C ARG A 247 -6.40 5.07 -10.91
N LEU A 248 -6.94 5.61 -9.81
CA LEU A 248 -8.39 5.76 -9.61
C LEU A 248 -9.03 6.62 -10.71
N THR A 249 -8.41 7.76 -11.04
CA THR A 249 -8.87 8.66 -12.11
C THR A 249 -8.89 7.94 -13.47
N ARG A 250 -7.89 7.10 -13.73
CA ARG A 250 -7.82 6.28 -14.96
C ARG A 250 -8.82 5.12 -14.95
N LEU A 251 -9.14 4.53 -13.80
CA LEU A 251 -10.17 3.50 -13.64
C LEU A 251 -11.57 4.08 -13.94
N ALA A 252 -11.89 5.25 -13.37
CA ALA A 252 -13.17 5.92 -13.54
C ALA A 252 -13.46 6.32 -15.00
N SER A 253 -12.41 6.59 -15.79
CA SER A 253 -12.55 6.90 -17.22
C SER A 253 -12.64 5.67 -18.14
N ALA A 254 -12.73 4.45 -17.59
CA ALA A 254 -12.67 3.18 -18.32
C ALA A 254 -11.41 3.04 -19.21
N ARG A 255 -10.35 3.80 -18.91
CA ARG A 255 -9.09 3.82 -19.66
C ARG A 255 -8.09 2.77 -19.17
N LEU A 256 -8.39 2.03 -18.10
CA LEU A 256 -7.54 0.93 -17.65
C LEU A 256 -7.75 -0.33 -18.52
N GLN A 257 -6.87 -0.49 -19.49
CA GLN A 257 -6.30 -1.80 -19.80
C GLN A 257 -5.17 -2.07 -18.80
N SER A 258 -4.84 -3.34 -18.58
CA SER A 258 -3.77 -3.86 -17.72
C SER A 258 -2.44 -3.12 -17.91
N SER A 259 -2.30 -1.93 -17.29
CA SER A 259 -1.03 -1.24 -17.17
C SER A 259 -0.34 -1.86 -15.97
N ALA A 260 0.79 -2.50 -16.20
CA ALA A 260 1.67 -2.95 -15.14
C ALA A 260 1.93 -1.77 -14.19
N LEU A 261 1.89 -2.04 -12.88
CA LEU A 261 2.27 -1.04 -11.89
C LEU A 261 3.72 -0.60 -12.16
N PRO A 262 4.08 0.67 -11.87
CA PRO A 262 5.47 1.01 -11.73
C PRO A 262 6.12 0.03 -10.74
N VAL A 263 7.22 -0.54 -11.20
CA VAL A 263 8.09 -1.46 -10.49
C VAL A 263 8.31 -1.00 -9.05
N GLY A 264 8.11 -1.89 -8.08
CA GLY A 264 8.45 -1.63 -6.67
C GLY A 264 7.43 -0.82 -5.88
N VAL A 265 6.31 -0.41 -6.48
CA VAL A 265 5.19 0.22 -5.76
C VAL A 265 4.30 -0.82 -5.06
N GLU A 266 4.24 -2.03 -5.61
CA GLU A 266 3.48 -3.13 -5.02
C GLU A 266 4.11 -3.56 -3.69
N GLY A 267 3.32 -3.46 -2.60
CA GLY A 267 3.78 -3.72 -1.23
C GLY A 267 4.23 -2.48 -0.45
N THR A 268 4.31 -1.30 -1.09
CA THR A 268 4.53 -0.05 -0.35
C THR A 268 3.23 0.47 0.25
N PRO A 269 3.20 0.88 1.53
CA PRO A 269 2.00 1.42 2.13
C PRO A 269 1.61 2.75 1.48
N LEU A 270 0.30 2.98 1.30
CA LEU A 270 -0.23 4.26 0.85
C LEU A 270 -0.36 5.17 2.07
N LEU A 271 0.62 6.03 2.28
CA LEU A 271 0.50 7.06 3.32
C LEU A 271 -0.43 8.17 2.83
N LEU A 272 -1.48 8.40 3.61
CA LEU A 272 -2.45 9.48 3.47
C LEU A 272 -2.42 10.33 4.74
N VAL A 273 -2.61 11.64 4.59
CA VAL A 273 -2.72 12.58 5.72
C VAL A 273 -3.92 13.49 5.48
N PRO A 274 -4.53 14.09 6.52
CA PRO A 274 -5.54 15.11 6.30
C PRO A 274 -4.97 16.32 5.56
N GLN A 275 -5.84 17.14 4.97
CA GLN A 275 -5.44 18.41 4.36
C GLN A 275 -4.70 19.30 5.36
N ARG A 276 -5.14 19.28 6.63
CA ARG A 276 -4.62 20.07 7.73
C ARG A 276 -4.53 19.21 8.99
N ARG A 277 -3.50 19.39 9.82
CA ARG A 277 -3.22 18.51 10.97
C ARG A 277 -4.30 18.59 12.04
N GLU A 278 -4.91 19.76 12.20
CA GLU A 278 -5.99 20.05 13.13
C GLU A 278 -7.29 19.27 12.85
N ARG A 279 -7.41 18.55 11.73
CA ARG A 279 -8.58 17.72 11.42
C ARG A 279 -8.57 16.35 12.07
N TRP A 280 -7.43 15.91 12.60
CA TRP A 280 -7.33 14.59 13.23
C TRP A 280 -8.37 14.36 14.35
N PRO A 281 -8.62 15.29 15.29
CA PRO A 281 -9.68 15.13 16.27
C PRO A 281 -11.05 14.88 15.63
N GLU A 282 -11.48 15.73 14.69
CA GLU A 282 -12.77 15.59 13.99
C GLU A 282 -12.90 14.20 13.32
N LEU A 283 -11.83 13.76 12.64
CA LEU A 283 -11.79 12.44 12.00
C LEU A 283 -11.93 11.30 13.01
N LEU A 284 -11.26 11.41 14.15
CA LEU A 284 -11.24 10.39 15.20
C LEU A 284 -12.58 10.29 15.94
N ALA A 285 -13.25 11.41 16.22
CA ALA A 285 -14.54 11.42 16.91
C ALA A 285 -15.70 10.99 16.02
N HIS A 286 -15.74 11.44 14.76
CA HIS A 286 -16.96 11.31 13.94
C HIS A 286 -16.78 10.38 12.74
N HIS A 287 -15.71 10.55 11.96
CA HIS A 287 -15.57 9.85 10.68
C HIS A 287 -15.07 8.41 10.82
N ILE A 288 -14.17 8.15 11.76
CA ILE A 288 -13.61 6.82 12.00
C ILE A 288 -14.69 5.85 12.55
N PRO A 289 -15.48 6.22 13.58
CA PRO A 289 -16.59 5.37 14.03
C PRO A 289 -17.64 5.11 12.95
N ASP A 290 -17.93 6.11 12.11
CA ASP A 290 -18.83 5.93 10.96
C ASP A 290 -18.29 4.92 9.94
N LEU A 291 -16.98 4.95 9.64
CA LEU A 291 -16.35 3.94 8.79
C LEU A 291 -16.47 2.53 9.38
N GLU A 292 -16.23 2.37 10.68
CA GLU A 292 -16.35 1.08 11.38
C GLU A 292 -17.78 0.53 11.28
N SER A 293 -18.79 1.40 11.46
CA SER A 293 -20.21 1.01 11.30
C SER A 293 -20.54 0.48 9.90
N ARG A 294 -19.76 0.89 8.88
CA ARG A 294 -19.88 0.45 7.48
C ARG A 294 -19.01 -0.76 7.15
N GLY A 295 -18.43 -1.41 8.16
CA GLY A 295 -17.68 -2.65 8.01
C GLY A 295 -16.19 -2.47 7.69
N TRP A 296 -15.64 -1.27 7.88
CA TRP A 296 -14.19 -1.08 7.92
C TRP A 296 -13.61 -1.64 9.21
N LEU A 297 -12.38 -2.14 9.13
CA LEU A 297 -11.57 -2.39 10.33
C LEU A 297 -10.62 -1.23 10.55
N VAL A 298 -10.49 -0.77 11.79
CA VAL A 298 -9.52 0.26 12.16
C VAL A 298 -8.40 -0.39 12.97
N GLU A 299 -7.17 -0.22 12.51
CA GLU A 299 -5.96 -0.72 13.18
C GLU A 299 -5.14 0.48 13.67
N VAL A 300 -5.05 0.70 14.98
CA VAL A 300 -4.22 1.78 15.55
C VAL A 300 -2.85 1.24 15.91
N MET A 301 -1.81 1.76 15.26
CA MET A 301 -0.43 1.35 15.53
C MET A 301 0.11 2.03 16.78
N ASP A 302 1.11 1.39 17.41
CA ASP A 302 1.69 1.87 18.67
C ASP A 302 2.34 3.27 18.58
N ASP A 303 2.71 3.65 17.37
CA ASP A 303 3.35 4.92 17.06
C ASP A 303 2.37 6.03 16.68
N PHE A 304 1.06 5.78 16.62
CA PHE A 304 0.06 6.80 16.32
C PHE A 304 0.06 7.90 17.42
N PRO A 305 0.00 9.20 17.07
CA PRO A 305 0.30 10.26 18.01
C PRO A 305 -0.88 10.67 18.90
N TYR A 306 -2.07 10.12 18.68
CA TYR A 306 -3.28 10.45 19.44
C TYR A 306 -3.80 9.25 20.23
N GLU A 307 -4.35 9.52 21.41
CA GLU A 307 -5.05 8.56 22.25
C GLU A 307 -6.37 9.18 22.68
N LEU A 308 -7.50 8.57 22.32
CA LEU A 308 -8.82 9.08 22.68
C LEU A 308 -9.27 8.48 23.99
N HIS A 309 -9.77 9.34 24.87
CA HIS A 309 -10.41 8.92 26.10
C HIS A 309 -11.86 9.41 26.15
N THR A 310 -12.76 8.55 26.59
CA THR A 310 -14.18 8.89 26.76
C THR A 310 -14.47 9.13 28.23
N PRO A 311 -15.19 10.19 28.59
CA PRO A 311 -15.48 10.49 29.99
C PRO A 311 -16.40 9.44 30.62
N ASP A 312 -15.99 8.94 31.78
CA ASP A 312 -16.74 7.95 32.57
C ASP A 312 -17.96 8.58 33.25
N ASN A 313 -17.79 9.81 33.77
CA ASN A 313 -18.84 10.54 34.49
C ASN A 313 -18.59 12.06 34.52
N TRP A 314 -19.66 12.83 34.67
CA TRP A 314 -19.64 14.29 34.79
C TRP A 314 -19.92 14.73 36.23
N ALA A 315 -19.11 15.66 36.75
CA ALA A 315 -19.29 16.26 38.07
C ALA A 315 -19.25 17.80 37.96
N VAL A 316 -20.21 18.46 38.60
CA VAL A 316 -20.21 19.92 38.73
C VAL A 316 -19.89 20.22 40.19
N ASP A 317 -18.77 20.89 40.43
CA ASP A 317 -18.42 21.40 41.75
C ASP A 317 -18.81 22.87 41.82
N ILE A 318 -19.54 23.24 42.87
CA ILE A 318 -19.98 24.62 43.11
C ILE A 318 -19.44 25.02 44.47
N ALA A 319 -18.42 25.88 44.45
CA ALA A 319 -17.83 26.41 45.67
C ALA A 319 -18.37 27.84 45.92
N GLU A 320 -19.07 28.01 47.03
CA GLU A 320 -19.50 29.31 47.56
C GLU A 320 -18.40 29.87 48.48
N GLU A 321 -17.99 31.12 48.26
CA GLU A 321 -17.05 31.80 49.17
C GLU A 321 -17.77 32.26 50.44
N ALA A 322 -17.21 31.92 51.60
CA ALA A 322 -17.77 32.31 52.89
C ALA A 322 -17.76 33.85 53.05
N GLY A 323 -18.93 34.47 52.89
CA GLY A 323 -19.16 35.90 53.12
C GLY A 323 -19.42 36.76 51.87
N GLY A 324 -19.56 36.17 50.68
CA GLY A 324 -19.89 36.91 49.45
C GLY A 324 -21.00 36.26 48.63
N ASN A 325 -21.79 37.06 47.89
CA ASN A 325 -22.78 36.60 46.90
C ASN A 325 -22.13 36.04 45.62
N TRP A 326 -20.92 35.50 45.72
CA TRP A 326 -20.15 35.00 44.59
C TRP A 326 -19.93 33.49 44.77
N PHE A 327 -20.32 32.73 43.75
CA PHE A 327 -20.03 31.30 43.65
C PHE A 327 -19.09 31.07 42.47
N SER A 328 -18.24 30.07 42.59
CA SER A 328 -17.40 29.57 41.49
C SER A 328 -17.93 28.21 41.05
N VAL A 329 -18.12 28.02 39.75
CA VAL A 329 -18.54 26.75 39.16
C VAL A 329 -17.33 26.11 38.52
N GLY A 330 -16.89 24.97 39.06
CA GLY A 330 -15.90 24.09 38.45
C GLY A 330 -16.61 22.96 37.71
N LEU A 331 -16.45 22.91 36.38
CA LEU A 331 -16.89 21.76 35.60
C LEU A 331 -15.75 20.72 35.56
N GLN A 332 -16.01 19.53 36.10
CA GLN A 332 -15.04 18.45 36.21
C GLN A 332 -15.58 17.18 35.56
N VAL A 333 -14.79 16.51 34.74
CA VAL A 333 -15.12 15.17 34.22
C VAL A 333 -14.14 14.17 34.79
N SER A 334 -14.64 12.97 35.10
CA SER A 334 -13.79 11.83 35.43
C SER A 334 -13.53 11.05 34.16
N VAL A 335 -12.26 10.81 33.85
CA VAL A 335 -11.84 10.04 32.69
C VAL A 335 -10.74 9.07 33.13
N ASP A 336 -10.93 7.76 32.90
CA ASP A 336 -10.11 6.68 33.45
C ASP A 336 -9.93 6.80 34.99
N GLY A 337 -10.98 7.27 35.68
CA GLY A 337 -10.95 7.53 37.12
C GLY A 337 -10.11 8.73 37.57
N GLN A 338 -9.53 9.52 36.65
CA GLN A 338 -8.83 10.76 36.96
C GLN A 338 -9.72 11.99 36.75
N PRO A 339 -9.75 12.95 37.69
CA PRO A 339 -10.53 14.17 37.53
C PRO A 339 -9.82 15.20 36.64
N VAL A 340 -10.50 15.66 35.58
CA VAL A 340 -10.02 16.68 34.63
C VAL A 340 -10.85 17.95 34.78
N ASN A 341 -10.19 19.09 35.03
CA ASN A 341 -10.86 20.39 35.13
C ASN A 341 -11.04 21.00 33.74
N LEU A 342 -12.29 21.14 33.29
CA LEU A 342 -12.62 21.58 31.94
C LEU A 342 -12.52 23.09 31.75
N VAL A 343 -12.63 23.90 32.81
CA VAL A 343 -12.70 25.36 32.66
C VAL A 343 -11.41 25.95 32.08
N PRO A 344 -10.20 25.64 32.61
CA PRO A 344 -8.95 26.12 32.01
C PRO A 344 -8.70 25.59 30.60
N LEU A 345 -9.17 24.36 30.30
CA LEU A 345 -9.07 23.76 28.98
C LEU A 345 -9.88 24.51 27.94
N LEU A 346 -11.15 24.77 28.23
CA LEU A 346 -12.04 25.50 27.34
C LEU A 346 -11.51 26.92 27.09
N VAL A 347 -10.99 27.60 28.13
CA VAL A 347 -10.36 28.92 28.00
C VAL A 347 -9.13 28.86 27.07
N SER A 348 -8.26 27.87 27.26
CA SER A 348 -7.08 27.67 26.41
C SER A 348 -7.46 27.38 24.95
N LEU A 349 -8.50 26.56 24.73
CA LEU A 349 -8.96 26.22 23.38
C LEU A 349 -9.56 27.40 22.63
N VAL A 350 -10.31 28.26 23.31
CA VAL A 350 -10.84 29.50 22.71
C VAL A 350 -9.69 30.45 22.37
N GLN A 351 -8.70 30.61 23.26
CA GLN A 351 -7.55 31.49 23.02
C GLN A 351 -6.64 31.00 21.88
N ASN A 352 -6.48 29.69 21.73
CA ASN A 352 -5.67 29.10 20.67
C ASN A 352 -6.44 28.92 19.34
N GLY A 353 -7.71 29.36 19.28
CA GLY A 353 -8.55 29.26 18.09
C GLY A 353 -8.98 27.84 17.72
N TRP A 354 -8.83 26.88 18.65
CA TRP A 354 -9.26 25.49 18.46
C TRP A 354 -10.77 25.31 18.67
N LEU A 355 -11.37 26.14 19.52
CA LEU A 355 -12.81 26.16 19.75
C LEU A 355 -13.38 27.47 19.19
N SER A 356 -14.03 27.40 18.03
CA SER A 356 -14.85 28.51 17.53
C SER A 356 -16.21 28.43 18.22
N LEU A 357 -16.52 29.42 19.06
CA LEU A 357 -17.84 29.59 19.68
C LEU A 357 -18.82 30.13 18.63
N ASP A 358 -19.04 29.37 17.56
CA ASP A 358 -20.05 29.70 16.57
C ASP A 358 -21.43 29.24 17.07
N ALA A 359 -22.45 30.02 16.74
CA ALA A 359 -23.83 29.84 17.21
C ALA A 359 -24.48 28.48 16.83
N SER A 360 -23.78 27.64 16.07
CA SER A 360 -24.16 26.26 15.72
C SER A 360 -24.06 25.29 16.91
N LEU A 361 -23.26 25.57 17.94
CA LEU A 361 -23.22 24.76 19.18
C LEU A 361 -24.54 24.79 19.95
N ASN A 362 -25.39 25.81 19.74
CA ASN A 362 -26.71 25.92 20.37
C ASN A 362 -27.79 25.05 19.70
N GLN A 363 -27.51 24.44 18.54
CA GLN A 363 -28.49 23.64 17.79
C GLN A 363 -28.26 22.13 17.86
N ALA A 364 -27.14 21.68 18.44
CA ALA A 364 -26.80 20.27 18.55
C ALA A 364 -26.95 19.79 20.00
N GLU A 365 -28.16 19.36 20.38
CA GLU A 365 -28.30 18.43 21.51
C GLU A 365 -27.41 17.21 21.21
N GLY A 366 -26.32 17.05 21.97
CA GLY A 366 -25.39 15.93 21.82
C GLY A 366 -24.13 16.17 20.96
N ALA A 367 -23.73 17.41 20.67
CA ALA A 367 -22.42 17.65 20.06
C ALA A 367 -21.27 17.32 21.03
N GLU A 368 -20.51 16.27 20.71
CA GLU A 368 -19.28 15.92 21.42
C GLU A 368 -18.10 16.73 20.87
N VAL A 369 -17.35 17.37 21.79
CA VAL A 369 -16.17 18.18 21.46
C VAL A 369 -14.94 17.49 22.05
N LEU A 370 -13.99 17.13 21.20
CA LEU A 370 -12.69 16.63 21.65
C LEU A 370 -11.83 17.76 22.19
N VAL A 371 -11.20 17.51 23.34
CA VAL A 371 -10.44 18.52 24.08
C VAL A 371 -9.09 17.89 24.45
N PRO A 372 -7.95 18.51 24.11
CA PRO A 372 -6.66 18.02 24.54
C PRO A 372 -6.63 17.90 26.06
N TRP A 373 -6.15 16.76 26.56
CA TRP A 373 -6.16 16.47 27.99
C TRP A 373 -5.38 17.52 28.78
N ALA A 374 -6.02 18.15 29.78
CA ALA A 374 -5.33 19.03 30.71
C ALA A 374 -4.62 18.17 31.74
N SER A 375 -3.35 17.88 31.51
CA SER A 375 -2.42 17.80 32.63
C SER A 375 -0.98 17.68 32.18
N ASP A 376 -0.10 18.27 32.99
CA ASP A 376 1.31 17.95 33.12
C ASP A 376 1.56 16.54 33.73
N THR A 377 0.56 15.64 33.70
CA THR A 377 0.69 14.28 34.26
C THR A 377 1.56 13.46 33.33
N PRO A 378 2.70 12.92 33.80
CA PRO A 378 3.60 12.13 32.96
C PRO A 378 2.88 10.87 32.44
N PRO A 379 3.22 10.42 31.22
CA PRO A 379 2.68 9.19 30.67
C PRO A 379 2.92 8.01 31.64
N LEU A 380 2.00 7.04 31.64
CA LEU A 380 2.17 5.80 32.40
C LEU A 380 3.55 5.18 32.13
N PRO A 381 4.27 4.66 33.15
CA PRO A 381 5.62 4.14 32.95
C PRO A 381 5.66 3.08 31.85
N GLY A 382 6.36 3.36 30.75
CA GLY A 382 6.51 2.47 29.60
C GLY A 382 5.63 2.78 28.37
N ALA A 383 4.74 3.77 28.44
CA ALA A 383 3.96 4.22 27.28
C ALA A 383 4.73 5.27 26.45
N THR A 384 4.65 5.18 25.12
CA THR A 384 5.06 6.27 24.22
C THR A 384 4.20 7.50 24.49
N ALA A 385 4.81 8.69 24.60
CA ALA A 385 4.07 9.92 24.83
C ALA A 385 3.13 10.23 23.65
N ARG A 386 1.84 9.94 23.81
CA ARG A 386 0.76 10.29 22.88
C ARG A 386 0.01 11.52 23.39
N GLN A 387 -0.51 12.32 22.46
CA GLN A 387 -1.44 13.38 22.81
C GLN A 387 -2.79 12.75 23.17
N ARG A 388 -3.17 12.87 24.44
CA ARG A 388 -4.48 12.44 24.94
C ARG A 388 -5.53 13.47 24.51
N LEU A 389 -6.60 13.00 23.89
CA LEU A 389 -7.72 13.78 23.37
C LEU A 389 -9.04 13.39 24.02
#